data_AF-A0A7C7CYT3-F1
#
_entry.id   AF-A0A7C7CYT3-F1
#
_cell.length_a   1.000
_cell.length_b   1.000
_cell.length_c   1.000
_cell.angle_alpha   90.00
_cell.angle_beta   90.00
_cell.angle_gamma   90.00
#
_symmetry.space_group_name_H-M   'P 1'
#
loop_
_entity.id
_entity.type
_entity.pdbx_description
1 polymer ?
#
loop_
_entity_poly.entity_id
_entity_poly.type
_entity_poly.pdbx_seq_one_letter_code
_entity_poly.pdbx_strand_id
1 'polypeptide(L)'
;MWKGQEYKLKKSEYFEILNNNESIRNATHEAIPLVAQTEIYNKENRLRVIIEYPIKTMNINDSRNLYQVDTGPVLLPDLTERYERFVDSIRLAFVAFNASHFADFVIEQPTSIIKGSKEVCQVYHYSEIVSLTAQNSLYAIIK
;
A
#
# COMPACT_ATOMS: atom_id res chain seq x y z
N MET A 1 -25.62 -16.59 19.62
CA MET A 1 -25.45 -15.13 19.79
C MET A 1 -23.98 -14.83 19.61
N TRP A 2 -23.60 -14.04 18.59
CA TRP A 2 -22.21 -13.62 18.37
C TRP A 2 -21.74 -12.77 19.56
N LYS A 3 -20.60 -13.12 20.16
CA LYS A 3 -20.05 -12.43 21.35
C LYS A 3 -19.11 -11.27 20.99
N GLY A 4 -19.13 -10.82 19.74
CA GLY A 4 -18.15 -9.86 19.22
C GLY A 4 -16.88 -10.53 18.72
N GLN A 5 -15.88 -9.71 18.39
CA GLN A 5 -14.58 -10.14 17.89
C GLN A 5 -13.62 -10.39 19.06
N GLU A 6 -13.02 -11.58 19.12
CA GLU A 6 -11.94 -11.89 20.05
C GLU A 6 -10.60 -11.48 19.41
N TYR A 7 -10.00 -10.41 19.92
CA TYR A 7 -8.74 -9.88 19.42
C TYR A 7 -7.56 -10.53 20.13
N LYS A 8 -6.73 -11.26 19.37
CA LYS A 8 -5.46 -11.85 19.87
C LYS A 8 -4.27 -10.97 19.48
N LEU A 9 -4.35 -9.68 19.83
CA LEU A 9 -3.30 -8.72 19.52
C LEU A 9 -2.12 -8.91 20.48
N LYS A 10 -0.90 -8.97 19.95
CA LYS A 10 0.32 -8.91 20.73
C LYS A 10 0.82 -7.48 20.72
N LYS A 11 1.06 -6.88 21.90
CA LYS A 11 1.73 -5.58 21.98
C LYS A 11 3.18 -5.75 21.52
N SER A 12 3.67 -4.79 20.75
CA SER A 12 5.10 -4.57 20.56
C SER A 12 5.68 -3.84 21.76
N GLU A 13 6.95 -4.07 22.08
CA GLU A 13 7.64 -3.30 23.12
C GLU A 13 7.93 -1.88 22.63
N TYR A 14 8.38 -1.75 21.38
CA TYR A 14 8.61 -0.49 20.68
C TYR A 14 8.67 -0.70 19.16
N PHE A 15 8.83 0.39 18.41
CA PHE A 15 9.07 0.35 16.97
C PHE A 15 10.25 1.24 16.59
N GLU A 16 10.91 0.93 15.48
CA GLU A 16 12.00 1.73 14.92
C GLU A 16 11.65 2.20 13.51
N ILE A 17 12.01 3.46 13.18
CA ILE A 17 11.86 3.99 11.83
C ILE A 17 13.09 3.62 11.01
N LEU A 18 12.86 2.99 9.86
CA LEU A 18 13.92 2.55 8.95
C LEU A 18 14.21 3.64 7.92
N ASN A 19 15.33 4.35 8.08
CA ASN A 19 15.63 5.57 7.32
C ASN A 19 16.52 5.33 6.10
N ASN A 20 17.03 4.12 5.89
CA ASN A 20 17.94 3.81 4.79
C ASN A 20 17.79 2.36 4.31
N ASN A 21 18.23 2.10 3.07
CA ASN A 21 18.09 0.81 2.41
C ASN A 21 18.72 -0.36 3.18
N GLU A 22 19.84 -0.13 3.86
CA GLU A 22 20.53 -1.16 4.64
C GLU A 22 19.70 -1.59 5.85
N SER A 23 19.19 -0.63 6.64
CA SER A 23 18.31 -0.93 7.78
C SER A 23 17.04 -1.65 7.37
N ILE A 24 16.44 -1.27 6.23
CA ILE A 24 15.25 -1.93 5.66
C ILE A 24 15.57 -3.37 5.27
N ARG A 25 16.69 -3.59 4.59
CA ARG A 25 17.11 -4.93 4.17
C ARG A 25 17.43 -5.83 5.36
N ASN A 26 18.16 -5.33 6.35
CA ASN A 26 18.54 -6.11 7.53
C ASN A 26 17.30 -6.55 8.31
N ALA A 27 16.36 -5.64 8.56
CA ALA A 27 15.09 -5.98 9.20
C ALA A 27 14.28 -7.02 8.39
N THR A 28 14.35 -6.95 7.05
CA THR A 28 13.72 -7.94 6.16
C THR A 28 14.38 -9.32 6.28
N HIS A 29 15.72 -9.38 6.27
CA HIS A 29 16.49 -10.64 6.45
C HIS A 29 16.22 -11.30 7.80
N GLU A 30 16.08 -10.49 8.85
CA GLU A 30 15.78 -10.95 10.21
C GLU A 30 14.30 -11.30 10.41
N ALA A 31 13.48 -11.18 9.35
CA ALA A 31 12.04 -11.42 9.38
C ALA A 31 11.32 -10.62 10.49
N ILE A 32 11.82 -9.41 10.78
CA ILE A 32 11.15 -8.47 11.67
C ILE A 32 9.85 -8.03 10.99
N PRO A 33 8.69 -8.04 11.69
CA PRO A 33 7.46 -7.53 11.10
C PRO A 33 7.60 -6.06 10.72
N LEU A 34 7.31 -5.74 9.46
CA LEU A 34 7.40 -4.38 8.93
C LEU A 34 6.01 -3.80 8.67
N VAL A 35 5.85 -2.51 8.96
CA VAL A 35 4.66 -1.70 8.64
C VAL A 35 5.12 -0.54 7.76
N ALA A 36 4.34 -0.22 6.74
CA ALA A 36 4.52 0.96 5.91
C ALA A 36 3.40 1.96 6.19
N GLN A 37 3.75 3.24 6.09
CA GLN A 37 2.81 4.35 6.03
C GLN A 37 3.07 5.11 4.73
N THR A 38 2.04 5.25 3.90
CA THR A 38 2.07 6.06 2.67
C THR A 38 1.13 7.23 2.82
N GLU A 39 1.68 8.44 2.78
CA GLU A 39 0.94 9.68 2.79
C GLU A 39 0.86 10.29 1.39
N ILE A 40 -0.34 10.69 0.98
CA ILE A 40 -0.59 11.36 -0.31
C ILE A 40 -1.38 12.65 -0.04
N TYR A 41 -0.99 13.73 -0.71
CA TYR A 41 -1.64 15.03 -0.59
C TYR A 41 -2.05 15.58 -1.96
N ASN A 42 -3.35 15.83 -2.14
CA ASN A 42 -3.87 16.57 -3.28
C ASN A 42 -4.02 18.05 -2.90
N LYS A 43 -3.18 18.90 -3.49
CA LYS A 43 -3.15 20.35 -3.24
C LYS A 43 -4.42 21.05 -3.72
N GLU A 44 -4.96 20.66 -4.86
CA GLU A 44 -6.10 21.31 -5.51
C GLU A 44 -7.36 21.16 -4.65
N ASN A 45 -7.62 19.95 -4.15
CA ASN A 45 -8.79 19.65 -3.33
C ASN A 45 -8.54 19.79 -1.82
N ARG A 46 -7.29 20.03 -1.42
CA ARG A 46 -6.83 20.06 -0.02
C ARG A 46 -7.25 18.78 0.72
N LEU A 47 -7.04 17.64 0.07
CA LEU A 47 -7.31 16.32 0.62
C LEU A 47 -5.99 15.64 0.94
N ARG A 48 -5.95 14.98 2.10
CA ARG A 48 -4.80 14.23 2.59
C ARG A 48 -5.28 12.84 2.98
N VAL A 49 -4.52 11.83 2.57
CA VAL A 49 -4.71 10.46 3.04
C VAL A 49 -3.41 9.95 3.63
N ILE A 50 -3.54 9.16 4.70
CA ILE A 50 -2.46 8.38 5.30
C ILE A 50 -2.94 6.93 5.29
N ILE A 51 -2.23 6.06 4.60
CA ILE A 51 -2.54 4.63 4.48
C ILE A 51 -1.48 3.87 5.27
N GLU A 52 -1.89 3.14 6.31
CA GLU A 52 -1.01 2.31 7.13
C GLU A 52 -1.30 0.84 6.89
N TYR A 53 -0.27 0.05 6.60
CA TYR A 53 -0.45 -1.35 6.22
C TYR A 53 0.78 -2.21 6.55
N PRO A 54 0.56 -3.49 6.92
CA PRO A 54 1.66 -4.43 7.07
C PRO A 54 2.31 -4.72 5.70
N ILE A 55 3.62 -4.83 5.69
CA ILE A 55 4.36 -5.24 4.50
C ILE A 55 4.39 -6.76 4.47
N LYS A 56 3.63 -7.35 3.54
CA LYS A 56 3.57 -8.82 3.37
C LYS A 56 4.66 -9.33 2.44
N THR A 57 5.11 -8.50 1.50
CA THR A 57 6.15 -8.81 0.54
C THR A 57 7.09 -7.62 0.42
N MET A 58 8.37 -7.88 0.60
CA MET A 58 9.47 -6.93 0.44
C MET A 58 10.50 -7.59 -0.47
N ASN A 59 10.79 -6.97 -1.61
CA ASN A 59 11.87 -7.41 -2.50
C ASN A 59 13.15 -6.71 -2.08
N ILE A 60 14.26 -7.44 -1.95
CA ILE A 60 15.56 -6.88 -1.57
C ILE A 60 16.66 -7.31 -2.55
N ASN A 61 17.68 -6.48 -2.72
CA ASN A 61 18.87 -6.83 -3.47
C ASN A 61 20.12 -6.45 -2.67
N ASP A 62 20.88 -7.46 -2.25
CA ASP A 62 22.02 -7.24 -1.37
C ASP A 62 23.19 -6.51 -2.05
N SER A 63 23.51 -6.93 -3.27
CA SER A 63 24.63 -6.37 -4.04
C SER A 63 24.43 -4.90 -4.42
N ARG A 64 23.18 -4.49 -4.64
CA ARG A 64 22.83 -3.14 -5.10
C ARG A 64 22.34 -2.22 -3.99
N ASN A 65 22.20 -2.76 -2.77
CA ASN A 65 21.59 -2.06 -1.64
C ASN A 65 20.22 -1.46 -1.97
N LEU A 66 19.31 -2.29 -2.49
CA LEU A 66 17.96 -1.89 -2.87
C LEU A 66 16.91 -2.64 -2.07
N TYR A 67 15.75 -2.00 -1.89
CA TYR A 67 14.51 -2.61 -1.43
C TYR A 67 13.38 -2.20 -2.36
N GLN A 68 12.27 -2.92 -2.32
CA GLN A 68 11.01 -2.50 -2.90
C GLN A 68 9.89 -3.12 -2.08
N VAL A 69 9.05 -2.27 -1.49
CA VAL A 69 7.75 -2.69 -0.98
C VAL A 69 6.89 -3.07 -2.17
N ASP A 70 6.20 -4.21 -2.10
CA ASP A 70 5.31 -4.71 -3.15
C ASP A 70 4.16 -5.47 -2.48
N THR A 71 3.24 -4.75 -1.86
CA THR A 71 2.23 -5.34 -0.98
C THR A 71 0.84 -4.89 -1.36
N GLY A 72 -0.16 -5.68 -0.99
CA GLY A 72 -1.55 -5.34 -1.23
C GLY A 72 -2.49 -6.52 -0.97
N PRO A 73 -3.80 -6.31 -1.12
CA PRO A 73 -4.40 -5.03 -1.42
C PRO A 73 -4.36 -4.06 -0.21
N VAL A 74 -4.24 -2.77 -0.50
CA VAL A 74 -4.45 -1.64 0.41
C VAL A 74 -5.69 -0.85 -0.03
N LEU A 75 -6.27 -0.09 0.88
CA LEU A 75 -7.36 0.83 0.58
C LEU A 75 -6.76 2.16 0.09
N LEU A 76 -6.98 2.50 -1.17
CA LEU A 76 -6.55 3.75 -1.80
C LEU A 76 -7.75 4.67 -2.04
N PRO A 77 -7.95 5.69 -1.20
CA PRO A 77 -8.94 6.73 -1.46
C PRO A 77 -8.61 7.55 -2.71
N ASP A 78 -9.63 7.91 -3.47
CA ASP A 78 -9.57 8.92 -4.52
C ASP A 78 -9.62 10.33 -3.89
N LEU A 79 -8.64 11.17 -4.26
CA LEU A 79 -8.46 12.53 -3.78
C LEU A 79 -8.77 13.58 -4.86
N THR A 80 -9.26 13.17 -6.04
CA THR A 80 -9.57 14.05 -7.18
C THR A 80 -10.86 14.85 -6.99
N GLU A 81 -11.72 14.44 -6.07
CA GLU A 81 -12.94 15.14 -5.71
C GLU A 81 -13.36 14.88 -4.24
N ARG A 82 -14.43 15.54 -3.80
CA ARG A 82 -15.05 15.29 -2.50
C ARG A 82 -16.30 14.44 -2.68
N TYR A 83 -16.22 13.22 -2.17
CA TYR A 83 -17.35 12.29 -2.14
C TYR A 83 -18.28 12.60 -0.98
N GLU A 84 -19.60 12.45 -1.20
CA GLU A 84 -20.61 12.58 -0.13
C GLU A 84 -20.37 11.53 0.97
N ARG A 85 -20.01 10.31 0.57
CA ARG A 85 -19.63 9.22 1.47
C ARG A 85 -18.19 8.83 1.21
N PHE A 86 -17.35 8.84 2.24
CA PHE A 86 -15.92 8.51 2.09
C PHE A 86 -15.68 7.09 1.59
N VAL A 87 -16.58 6.15 1.84
CA VAL A 87 -16.44 4.78 1.34
C VAL A 87 -16.47 4.72 -0.19
N ASP A 88 -17.18 5.65 -0.84
CA ASP A 88 -17.31 5.68 -2.30
C ASP A 88 -16.01 6.12 -2.98
N SER A 89 -15.07 6.72 -2.24
CA SER A 89 -13.74 7.08 -2.76
C SER A 89 -12.73 5.94 -2.70
N ILE A 90 -13.01 4.86 -1.98
CA ILE A 90 -12.01 3.82 -1.69
C ILE A 90 -11.91 2.82 -2.85
N ARG A 91 -10.71 2.69 -3.41
CA ARG A 91 -10.35 1.65 -4.38
C ARG A 91 -9.39 0.63 -3.75
N LEU A 92 -9.43 -0.61 -4.23
CA LEU A 92 -8.43 -1.63 -3.85
C LEU A 92 -7.21 -1.50 -4.75
N ALA A 93 -6.02 -1.53 -4.15
CA ALA A 93 -4.78 -1.42 -4.92
C ALA A 93 -3.65 -2.25 -4.33
N PHE A 94 -2.74 -2.75 -5.17
CA PHE A 94 -1.39 -3.09 -4.73
C PHE A 94 -0.54 -1.83 -4.74
N VAL A 95 0.34 -1.68 -3.77
CA VAL A 95 1.27 -0.55 -3.65
C VAL A 95 2.70 -1.04 -3.77
N ALA A 96 3.46 -0.33 -4.61
CA ALA A 96 4.87 -0.58 -4.82
C ALA A 96 5.69 0.72 -4.69
N PHE A 97 6.79 0.66 -3.95
CA PHE A 97 7.77 1.75 -3.92
C PHE A 97 9.14 1.26 -3.45
N ASN A 98 10.19 1.94 -3.90
CA ASN A 98 11.58 1.71 -3.51
C ASN A 98 12.28 3.00 -3.03
N ALA A 99 11.52 4.08 -2.89
CA ALA A 99 11.98 5.37 -2.40
C ALA A 99 10.88 6.06 -1.58
N SER A 100 11.28 7.06 -0.80
CA SER A 100 10.38 7.73 0.15
C SER A 100 9.41 8.73 -0.47
N HIS A 101 9.59 9.13 -1.74
CA HIS A 101 8.93 10.30 -2.33
C HIS A 101 7.87 9.98 -3.39
N PHE A 102 7.62 8.70 -3.68
CA PHE A 102 6.60 8.26 -4.62
C PHE A 102 6.06 6.88 -4.26
N ALA A 103 4.86 6.56 -4.72
CA ALA A 103 4.32 5.21 -4.68
C ALA A 103 3.54 4.93 -5.96
N ASP A 104 3.78 3.75 -6.52
CA ASP A 104 3.00 3.21 -7.62
C ASP A 104 1.86 2.38 -7.06
N PHE A 105 0.67 2.54 -7.64
CA PHE A 105 -0.51 1.77 -7.29
C PHE A 105 -1.02 1.04 -8.51
N VAL A 106 -1.20 -0.27 -8.38
CA VAL A 106 -1.95 -1.07 -9.35
C VAL A 106 -3.35 -1.24 -8.78
N ILE A 107 -4.33 -0.62 -9.42
CA ILE A 107 -5.69 -0.44 -8.89
C ILE A 107 -6.64 -1.44 -9.55
N GLU A 108 -7.49 -2.03 -8.73
CA GLU A 108 -8.59 -2.88 -9.18
C GLU A 108 -9.68 -2.04 -9.83
N GLN A 109 -10.04 -2.38 -11.07
CA GLN A 109 -11.13 -1.74 -11.79
C GLN A 109 -11.88 -2.74 -12.70
N PRO A 110 -13.13 -2.44 -13.08
CA PRO A 110 -13.82 -3.15 -14.15
C PRO A 110 -12.97 -3.13 -15.42
N THR A 111 -12.65 -4.31 -15.94
CA THR A 111 -11.80 -4.50 -17.12
C THR A 111 -12.52 -5.37 -18.13
N SER A 112 -12.70 -4.86 -19.35
CA SER A 112 -13.42 -5.54 -20.43
C SER A 112 -12.63 -6.74 -20.98
N ILE A 113 -13.32 -7.87 -21.16
CA ILE A 113 -12.84 -9.01 -21.93
C ILE A 113 -13.39 -8.90 -23.35
N ILE A 114 -12.49 -8.85 -24.34
CA ILE A 114 -12.84 -8.63 -25.75
C ILE A 114 -12.60 -9.93 -26.55
N LYS A 115 -13.60 -10.32 -27.35
CA LYS A 115 -13.49 -11.43 -28.32
C LYS A 115 -13.76 -10.91 -29.73
N GLY A 116 -12.71 -10.81 -30.53
CA GLY A 116 -12.78 -10.14 -31.84
C GLY A 116 -13.00 -8.63 -31.65
N SER A 117 -14.11 -8.11 -32.16
CA SER A 117 -14.51 -6.70 -32.02
C SER A 117 -15.60 -6.45 -30.98
N LYS A 118 -16.00 -7.48 -30.21
CA LYS A 118 -17.09 -7.38 -29.23
C LYS A 118 -16.57 -7.59 -27.81
N GLU A 119 -17.00 -6.72 -26.92
CA GLU A 119 -16.90 -6.97 -25.48
C GLU A 119 -17.87 -8.10 -25.09
N VAL A 120 -17.36 -9.10 -24.38
CA VAL A 120 -18.15 -10.27 -23.96
C VAL A 120 -18.56 -10.21 -22.49
N CYS A 121 -17.73 -9.64 -21.63
CA CYS A 121 -18.02 -9.40 -20.22
C CYS A 121 -16.99 -8.43 -19.61
N GLN A 122 -17.22 -8.03 -18.37
CA GLN A 122 -16.24 -7.32 -17.55
C GLN A 122 -15.89 -8.14 -16.31
N VAL A 123 -14.64 -8.06 -15.89
CA VAL A 123 -14.14 -8.63 -14.63
C VAL A 123 -13.40 -7.55 -13.86
N TYR A 124 -13.43 -7.64 -12.53
CA TYR A 124 -12.54 -6.79 -11.73
C TYR A 124 -11.12 -7.32 -11.84
N HIS A 125 -10.20 -6.46 -12.29
CA HIS A 125 -8.79 -6.79 -12.47
C HIS A 125 -7.92 -5.60 -12.08
N TYR A 126 -6.73 -5.91 -11.56
CA TYR A 126 -5.71 -4.92 -11.23
C TYR A 126 -5.02 -4.45 -12.52
N SER A 127 -5.65 -3.49 -13.21
CA SER A 127 -5.27 -3.10 -14.58
C SER A 127 -5.00 -1.60 -14.76
N GLU A 128 -5.45 -0.76 -13.83
CA GLU A 128 -5.06 0.66 -13.80
C GLU A 128 -3.75 0.79 -13.02
N ILE A 129 -2.80 1.56 -13.56
CA ILE A 129 -1.53 1.87 -12.88
C ILE A 129 -1.45 3.38 -12.74
N VAL A 130 -1.22 3.86 -11.52
CA VAL A 130 -0.97 5.26 -11.25
C VAL A 130 0.31 5.42 -10.42
N SER A 131 1.11 6.42 -10.76
CA SER A 131 2.27 6.83 -9.97
C SER A 131 1.93 8.14 -9.27
N LEU A 132 2.00 8.14 -7.94
CA LEU A 132 1.65 9.29 -7.12
C LEU A 132 2.88 9.79 -6.36
N THR A 133 3.06 11.11 -6.31
CA THR A 133 3.94 11.73 -5.32
C THR A 133 3.40 11.39 -3.93
N ALA A 134 4.25 10.84 -3.08
CA ALA A 134 3.87 10.35 -1.76
C ALA A 134 5.00 10.56 -0.75
N GLN A 135 4.69 10.47 0.53
CA GLN A 135 5.68 10.34 1.58
C GLN A 135 5.55 8.95 2.21
N ASN A 136 6.55 8.10 2.01
CA ASN A 136 6.58 6.74 2.56
C ASN A 136 7.49 6.68 3.79
N SER A 137 7.00 6.04 4.84
CA SER A 137 7.76 5.71 6.05
C SER A 137 7.66 4.22 6.35
N LEU A 138 8.75 3.61 6.79
CA LEU A 138 8.83 2.19 7.12
C LEU A 138 9.18 2.01 8.60
N TYR A 139 8.48 1.08 9.25
CA TYR A 139 8.60 0.80 10.68
C TYR A 139 8.90 -0.68 10.91
N ALA A 140 9.95 -0.97 11.68
CA ALA A 140 10.23 -2.28 12.23
C ALA A 140 9.53 -2.44 13.59
N ILE A 141 8.79 -3.53 13.77
CA ILE A 141 8.06 -3.81 15.01
C ILE A 141 8.88 -4.76 15.87
N ILE A 142 9.47 -4.25 16.95
CA ILE A 142 10.33 -5.01 17.86
C ILE A 142 9.49 -5.58 19.01
N LYS A 143 9.77 -6.83 19.37
CA LYS A 143 9.08 -7.60 20.40
C LYS A 143 10.00 -7.91 21.55
#